data_AF-M2ULU0-F1
#
_entry.id   AF-M2ULU0-F1
#
_cell.length_a   1.000
_cell.length_b   1.000
_cell.length_c   1.000
_cell.angle_alpha   90.00
_cell.angle_beta   90.00
_cell.angle_gamma   90.00
#
_symmetry.space_group_name_H-M   'P 1'
#
loop_
_entity.id
_entity.type
_entity.pdbx_description
1 polymer ?
#
loop_
_entity_poly.entity_id
_entity_poly.type
_entity_poly.pdbx_seq_one_letter_code
_entity_poly.pdbx_strand_id
1 'polypeptide(L)'
;MARMCFGAHVLRQQEAGITDYTLQAQQDYQQDLTCMFAHAQSKGYFRKGTAARHLIPRLANITPRSRHDKIALVDEFVQHYESVQCDLLFIRDIITGNARVDLDVVTTLRDCLSAFHLSLAKGVKWRTIMPYTPLPKACLPMLRDFIANPKHFRFLGHLTHTIVDLETWLSPPP
;
A
#
# COMPACT_ATOMS: atom_id res chain seq x y z
N MET A 1 -8.74 -1.99 10.65
CA MET A 1 -7.53 -1.34 10.07
C MET A 1 -7.15 -0.09 10.84
N ALA A 2 -8.02 0.90 11.01
CA ALA A 2 -7.74 2.12 11.79
C ALA A 2 -7.08 1.87 13.16
N ARG A 3 -7.61 0.93 13.96
CA ARG A 3 -7.02 0.55 15.26
C ARG A 3 -5.59 0.01 15.18
N MET A 4 -5.28 -0.76 14.13
CA MET A 4 -3.94 -1.33 13.92
C MET A 4 -2.95 -0.22 13.58
N CYS A 5 -3.32 0.67 12.65
CA CYS A 5 -2.51 1.82 12.27
C CYS A 5 -2.31 2.79 13.45
N PHE A 6 -3.33 2.94 14.30
CA PHE A 6 -3.27 3.75 15.53
C PHE A 6 -2.32 3.14 16.57
N GLY A 7 -2.45 1.85 16.89
CA GLY A 7 -1.59 1.19 17.88
C GLY A 7 -0.11 1.20 17.45
N ALA A 8 0.17 0.93 16.18
CA ALA A 8 1.53 0.97 15.65
C ALA A 8 2.12 2.39 15.65
N HIS A 9 1.27 3.41 15.44
CA HIS A 9 1.67 4.80 15.55
C HIS A 9 2.10 5.18 16.98
N VAL A 10 1.30 4.82 17.99
CA VAL A 10 1.60 5.07 19.40
C VAL A 10 2.91 4.40 19.82
N LEU A 11 3.12 3.14 19.43
CA LEU A 11 4.36 2.41 19.71
C LEU A 11 5.60 3.14 19.17
N ARG A 12 5.57 3.57 17.90
CA ARG A 12 6.70 4.29 17.30
C ARG A 12 6.93 5.69 17.87
N GLN A 13 5.87 6.38 18.32
CA GLN A 13 6.04 7.65 19.05
C GLN A 13 6.82 7.46 20.35
N GLN A 14 6.51 6.39 21.10
CA GLN A 14 7.23 6.03 22.32
C GLN A 14 8.69 5.70 22.02
N GLU A 15 8.96 4.90 20.99
CA GLU A 15 10.33 4.57 20.56
C GLU A 15 11.13 5.81 20.12
N ALA A 16 10.46 6.79 19.49
CA ALA A 16 11.08 8.04 19.05
C ALA A 16 11.25 9.07 20.16
N GLY A 17 10.81 8.78 21.40
CA GLY A 17 10.88 9.71 22.52
C GLY A 17 9.99 10.95 22.37
N ILE A 18 8.96 10.90 21.53
CA ILE A 18 8.05 12.02 21.30
C ILE A 18 6.99 12.01 22.41
N THR A 19 7.11 12.94 23.37
CA THR A 19 6.23 13.03 24.56
C THR A 19 5.11 14.06 24.45
N ASP A 20 5.18 14.99 23.50
CA ASP A 20 4.27 16.17 23.43
C ASP A 20 2.95 15.90 22.69
N TYR A 21 2.58 14.65 22.50
CA TYR A 21 1.38 14.29 21.77
C TYR A 21 0.15 14.27 22.69
N THR A 22 -0.55 15.41 22.75
CA THR A 22 -1.73 15.60 23.62
C THR A 22 -2.81 14.54 23.39
N LEU A 23 -3.58 14.22 24.44
CA LEU A 23 -4.71 13.27 24.37
C LEU A 23 -5.71 13.64 23.26
N GLN A 24 -5.94 14.94 23.06
CA GLN A 24 -6.80 15.45 21.99
C GLN A 24 -6.26 15.08 20.60
N ALA A 25 -4.96 15.26 20.37
CA ALA A 25 -4.31 14.89 19.11
C ALA A 25 -4.35 13.37 18.85
N GLN A 26 -4.31 12.55 19.90
CA GLN A 26 -4.49 11.10 19.79
C GLN A 26 -5.92 10.73 19.36
N GLN A 27 -6.92 11.34 20.00
CA GLN A 27 -8.33 11.11 19.68
C GLN A 27 -8.68 11.57 18.26
N ASP A 28 -8.19 12.74 17.85
CA ASP A 28 -8.37 13.25 16.49
C ASP A 28 -7.72 12.30 15.47
N TYR A 29 -6.49 11.86 15.73
CA TYR A 29 -5.78 10.92 14.86
C TYR A 29 -6.51 9.57 14.74
N GLN A 30 -6.98 9.01 15.85
CA GLN A 30 -7.75 7.76 15.86
C GLN A 30 -9.09 7.91 15.11
N GLN A 31 -9.82 8.98 15.40
CA GLN A 31 -11.10 9.28 14.77
C GLN A 31 -10.93 9.34 13.27
N ASP A 32 -9.88 10.03 12.82
CA ASP A 32 -9.82 10.37 11.43
C ASP A 32 -9.18 9.26 10.57
N LEU A 33 -8.32 8.39 11.16
CA LEU A 33 -7.99 7.07 10.62
C LEU A 33 -9.26 6.22 10.44
N THR A 34 -10.16 6.25 11.44
CA THR A 34 -11.43 5.53 11.38
C THR A 34 -12.29 6.06 10.24
N CYS A 35 -12.43 7.37 10.09
CA CYS A 35 -13.15 7.99 8.98
C CYS A 35 -12.52 7.64 7.61
N MET A 36 -11.19 7.69 7.51
CA MET A 36 -10.47 7.40 6.27
C MET A 36 -10.71 5.96 5.80
N PHE A 37 -10.51 4.98 6.68
CA PHE A 37 -10.70 3.57 6.35
C PHE A 37 -12.18 3.19 6.18
N ALA A 38 -13.09 3.76 6.97
CA ALA A 38 -14.53 3.54 6.78
C ALA A 38 -15.02 4.09 5.44
N HIS A 39 -14.50 5.25 5.01
CA HIS A 39 -14.81 5.82 3.70
C HIS A 39 -14.24 4.96 2.58
N ALA A 40 -12.97 4.55 2.67
CA ALA A 40 -12.36 3.66 1.69
C ALA A 40 -13.11 2.33 1.57
N GLN A 41 -13.52 1.74 2.68
CA GLN A 41 -14.28 0.50 2.68
C GLN A 41 -15.67 0.66 2.03
N SER A 42 -16.34 1.79 2.25
CA SER A 42 -17.71 2.01 1.76
C SER A 42 -17.79 2.58 0.34
N LYS A 43 -16.77 3.31 -0.10
CA LYS A 43 -16.75 4.03 -1.38
C LYS A 43 -15.67 3.57 -2.36
N GLY A 44 -14.72 2.75 -1.90
CA GLY A 44 -13.63 2.24 -2.72
C GLY A 44 -12.47 3.23 -2.92
N TYR A 45 -12.50 4.40 -2.29
CA TYR A 45 -11.43 5.41 -2.39
C TYR A 45 -11.27 6.20 -1.07
N PHE A 46 -10.12 6.85 -0.88
CA PHE A 46 -9.82 7.62 0.34
C PHE A 46 -10.39 9.04 0.30
N ARG A 47 -10.93 9.51 1.43
CA ARG A 47 -11.37 10.91 1.59
C ARG A 47 -10.17 11.83 1.86
N LYS A 48 -9.83 12.66 0.87
CA LYS A 48 -8.64 13.54 0.87
C LYS A 48 -8.47 14.41 2.12
N GLY A 49 -9.53 15.11 2.54
CA GLY A 49 -9.47 16.03 3.69
C GLY A 49 -9.18 15.35 5.03
N THR A 50 -9.54 14.07 5.16
CA THR A 50 -9.27 13.26 6.35
C THR A 50 -7.83 12.76 6.29
N ALA A 51 -7.41 12.13 5.18
CA ALA A 51 -6.03 11.67 4.98
C ALA A 51 -4.96 12.78 5.19
N ALA A 52 -5.28 14.04 4.89
CA ALA A 52 -4.36 15.19 5.04
C ALA A 52 -4.02 15.52 6.48
N ARG A 53 -4.94 15.22 7.40
CA ARG A 53 -4.75 15.41 8.83
C ARG A 53 -3.94 14.26 9.46
N HIS A 54 -3.83 13.11 8.78
CA HIS A 54 -3.14 11.91 9.27
C HIS A 54 -1.69 11.71 8.82
N LEU A 55 -1.22 12.39 7.78
CA LEU A 55 0.18 12.28 7.33
C LEU A 55 1.21 12.77 8.37
N ILE A 56 0.75 13.30 9.50
CA ILE A 56 1.51 14.16 10.42
C ILE A 56 2.52 13.44 11.33
N PRO A 57 2.47 12.13 11.65
CA PRO A 57 3.33 11.67 12.74
C PRO A 57 4.81 11.41 12.39
N ARG A 58 5.19 11.27 11.12
CA ARG A 58 6.61 11.29 10.69
C ARG A 58 7.03 12.55 9.94
N LEU A 59 6.06 13.37 9.50
CA LEU A 59 6.34 14.72 9.03
C LEU A 59 6.70 15.68 10.18
N ALA A 60 6.38 15.34 11.43
CA ALA A 60 6.75 16.14 12.60
C ALA A 60 8.27 16.32 12.80
N ASN A 61 9.11 15.44 12.22
CA ASN A 61 10.56 15.61 12.22
C ASN A 61 11.12 16.42 11.03
N ILE A 62 10.28 16.84 10.07
CA ILE A 62 10.74 17.55 8.87
C ILE A 62 9.80 18.72 8.58
N THR A 63 10.09 19.83 9.28
CA THR A 63 9.62 21.20 9.03
C THR A 63 8.09 21.43 9.06
N PRO A 64 7.61 22.56 9.63
CA PRO A 64 6.20 22.95 9.51
C PRO A 64 5.79 23.04 8.04
N ARG A 65 4.75 22.30 7.64
CA ARG A 65 4.19 22.33 6.27
C ARG A 65 2.88 23.10 6.23
N SER A 66 2.64 23.82 5.14
CA SER A 66 1.37 24.53 4.92
C SER A 66 0.21 23.53 4.75
N ARG A 67 -1.04 24.01 4.91
CA ARG A 67 -2.24 23.20 4.62
C ARG A 67 -2.24 22.70 3.18
N HIS A 68 -1.76 23.50 2.24
CA HIS A 68 -1.69 23.14 0.83
C HIS A 68 -0.71 21.97 0.60
N ASP A 69 0.48 22.02 1.19
CA ASP A 69 1.48 20.95 1.08
C ASP A 69 0.97 19.63 1.66
N LYS A 70 0.22 19.70 2.76
CA LYS A 70 -0.41 18.52 3.37
C LYS A 70 -1.44 17.90 2.44
N ILE A 71 -2.25 18.71 1.74
CA ILE A 71 -3.23 18.22 0.76
C ILE A 71 -2.52 17.59 -0.44
N ALA A 72 -1.48 18.25 -0.98
CA ALA A 72 -0.72 17.72 -2.12
C ALA A 72 -0.10 16.35 -1.79
N LEU A 73 0.49 16.18 -0.60
CA LEU A 73 1.01 14.89 -0.16
C LEU A 73 -0.07 13.81 -0.08
N VAL A 74 -1.29 14.14 0.35
CA VAL A 74 -2.38 13.16 0.32
C VAL A 74 -2.72 12.76 -1.09
N ASP A 75 -2.82 13.74 -1.99
CA ASP A 75 -3.17 13.46 -3.38
C ASP A 75 -2.14 12.51 -3.99
N GLU A 76 -0.86 12.74 -3.75
CA GLU A 76 0.19 11.82 -4.20
C GLU A 76 0.11 10.44 -3.52
N PHE A 77 -0.26 10.36 -2.23
CA PHE A 77 -0.46 9.07 -1.55
C PHE A 77 -1.65 8.29 -2.13
N VAL A 78 -2.79 8.97 -2.35
CA VAL A 78 -3.99 8.36 -2.93
C VAL A 78 -3.71 7.88 -4.34
N GLN A 79 -3.04 8.68 -5.17
CA GLN A 79 -2.62 8.28 -6.50
C GLN A 79 -1.72 7.03 -6.47
N HIS A 80 -0.77 6.97 -5.53
CA HIS A 80 0.06 5.78 -5.37
C HIS A 80 -0.78 4.55 -4.98
N TYR A 81 -1.69 4.68 -4.03
CA TYR A 81 -2.58 3.60 -3.61
C TYR A 81 -3.48 3.09 -4.75
N GLU A 82 -4.09 4.01 -5.50
CA GLU A 82 -4.93 3.70 -6.65
C GLU A 82 -4.13 3.04 -7.77
N SER A 83 -2.91 3.52 -8.05
CA SER A 83 -1.99 2.87 -9.00
C SER A 83 -1.72 1.43 -8.60
N VAL A 84 -1.39 1.17 -7.33
CA VAL A 84 -1.14 -0.19 -6.82
C VAL A 84 -2.38 -1.08 -6.98
N GLN A 85 -3.57 -0.53 -6.74
CA GLN A 85 -4.83 -1.25 -6.95
C GLN A 85 -5.05 -1.58 -8.43
N CYS A 86 -4.85 -0.61 -9.33
CA CYS A 86 -4.99 -0.80 -10.77
C CYS A 86 -4.01 -1.84 -11.31
N ASP A 87 -2.73 -1.79 -10.90
CA ASP A 87 -1.71 -2.76 -11.30
C ASP A 87 -2.12 -4.19 -10.89
N LEU A 88 -2.63 -4.37 -9.66
CA LEU A 88 -3.11 -5.67 -9.19
C LEU A 88 -4.38 -6.14 -9.90
N LEU A 89 -5.29 -5.24 -10.27
CA LEU A 89 -6.46 -5.58 -11.08
C LEU A 89 -6.04 -6.02 -12.49
N PHE A 90 -5.08 -5.31 -13.10
CA PHE A 90 -4.56 -5.67 -14.41
C PHE A 90 -3.88 -7.05 -14.41
N ILE A 91 -3.05 -7.32 -13.40
CA ILE A 91 -2.44 -8.65 -13.21
C ILE A 91 -3.52 -9.73 -13.05
N ARG A 92 -4.56 -9.48 -12.25
CA ARG A 92 -5.69 -10.41 -12.08
C ARG A 92 -6.39 -10.68 -13.40
N ASP A 93 -6.61 -9.67 -14.21
CA ASP A 93 -7.31 -9.80 -15.47
C ASP A 93 -6.47 -10.59 -16.50
N ILE A 94 -5.14 -10.45 -16.49
CA ILE A 94 -4.24 -11.31 -17.28
C ILE A 94 -4.35 -12.79 -16.84
N ILE A 95 -4.35 -13.04 -15.53
CA ILE A 95 -4.42 -14.40 -14.98
C ILE A 95 -5.77 -15.06 -15.28
N THR A 96 -6.87 -14.33 -15.16
CA THR A 96 -8.23 -14.87 -15.31
C THR A 96 -8.71 -14.90 -16.77
N GLY A 97 -8.23 -13.97 -17.61
CA GLY A 97 -8.62 -13.88 -19.03
C GLY A 97 -7.93 -14.88 -19.95
N ASN A 98 -6.81 -15.48 -19.53
CA ASN A 98 -6.02 -16.37 -20.38
C ASN A 98 -6.12 -17.83 -19.92
N ALA A 99 -6.87 -18.63 -20.67
CA ALA A 99 -7.05 -20.06 -20.40
C ALA A 99 -5.82 -20.93 -20.74
N ARG A 100 -4.83 -20.38 -21.46
CA ARG A 100 -3.57 -21.03 -21.81
C ARG A 100 -2.41 -20.09 -21.52
N VAL A 101 -1.35 -20.62 -20.93
CA VAL A 101 -0.09 -19.88 -20.72
C VAL A 101 0.80 -20.12 -21.93
N ASP A 102 0.90 -19.10 -22.77
CA ASP A 102 1.84 -19.02 -23.87
C ASP A 102 2.94 -17.97 -23.58
N LEU A 103 3.83 -17.76 -24.55
CA LEU A 103 4.96 -16.86 -24.39
C LEU A 103 4.54 -15.40 -24.20
N ASP A 104 3.42 -15.00 -24.80
CA ASP A 104 2.92 -13.62 -24.74
C ASP A 104 2.35 -13.32 -23.36
N VAL A 105 1.56 -14.24 -22.80
CA VAL A 105 1.07 -14.16 -21.41
C VAL A 105 2.23 -14.14 -20.43
N VAL A 106 3.24 -14.99 -20.63
CA VAL A 106 4.44 -15.04 -19.78
C VAL A 106 5.20 -13.71 -19.80
N THR A 107 5.39 -13.14 -20.99
CA THR A 107 6.11 -11.87 -21.15
C THR A 107 5.34 -10.72 -20.53
N THR A 108 4.03 -10.65 -20.80
CA THR A 108 3.14 -9.64 -20.22
C THR A 108 3.13 -9.69 -18.70
N LEU A 109 3.03 -10.88 -18.09
CA LEU A 109 3.07 -11.02 -16.63
C LEU A 109 4.40 -10.55 -16.04
N ARG A 110 5.54 -10.86 -16.70
CA ARG A 110 6.86 -10.39 -16.25
C ARG A 110 6.96 -8.88 -16.28
N ASP A 111 6.54 -8.26 -17.38
CA ASP A 111 6.59 -6.81 -17.55
C ASP A 111 5.69 -6.11 -16.52
N CYS A 112 4.48 -6.64 -16.29
CA CYS A 112 3.57 -6.11 -15.29
C CYS A 112 4.12 -6.21 -13.88
N LEU A 113 4.70 -7.36 -13.50
CA LEU A 113 5.29 -7.54 -12.17
C LEU A 113 6.53 -6.67 -11.97
N SER A 114 7.34 -6.47 -13.02
CA SER A 114 8.48 -5.55 -12.98
C SER A 114 8.03 -4.09 -12.83
N ALA A 115 7.05 -3.65 -13.62
CA ALA A 115 6.48 -2.32 -13.53
C ALA A 115 5.82 -2.07 -12.16
N PHE A 116 5.11 -3.06 -11.64
CA PHE A 116 4.47 -3.00 -10.33
C PHE A 116 5.51 -2.88 -9.21
N HIS A 117 6.58 -3.68 -9.26
CA HIS A 117 7.70 -3.58 -8.32
C HIS A 117 8.32 -2.18 -8.34
N LEU A 118 8.57 -1.62 -9.54
CA LEU A 118 9.09 -0.26 -9.69
C LEU A 118 8.12 0.79 -9.13
N SER A 119 6.81 0.63 -9.31
CA SER A 119 5.78 1.51 -8.75
C SER A 119 5.83 1.50 -7.21
N LEU A 120 5.96 0.31 -6.60
CA LEU A 120 6.11 0.15 -5.15
C LEU A 120 7.42 0.78 -4.65
N ALA A 121 8.53 0.59 -5.37
CA ALA A 121 9.82 1.20 -5.03
C ALA A 121 9.76 2.74 -5.07
N LYS A 122 9.09 3.33 -6.06
CA LYS A 122 8.83 4.79 -6.12
C LYS A 122 7.96 5.26 -4.95
N GLY A 123 7.10 4.38 -4.45
CA GLY A 123 6.25 4.58 -3.28
C GLY A 123 6.95 4.44 -1.92
N VAL A 124 8.26 4.15 -1.86
CA VAL A 124 8.96 3.87 -0.59
C VAL A 124 8.84 5.04 0.42
N LYS A 125 8.73 6.28 -0.07
CA LYS A 125 8.48 7.45 0.78
C LYS A 125 7.20 7.30 1.59
N TRP A 126 6.16 6.66 1.05
CA TRP A 126 4.91 6.39 1.75
C TRP A 126 5.07 5.30 2.80
N ARG A 127 5.98 4.35 2.60
CA ARG A 127 6.39 3.42 3.67
C ARG A 127 7.13 4.14 4.80
N THR A 128 7.78 5.26 4.52
CA THR A 128 8.33 6.11 5.57
C THR A 128 7.26 6.97 6.23
N ILE A 129 6.37 7.61 5.47
CA ILE A 129 5.40 8.61 5.99
C ILE A 129 4.17 7.92 6.63
N MET A 130 3.68 6.85 6.02
CA MET A 130 2.51 6.06 6.44
C MET A 130 2.82 4.54 6.42
N PRO A 131 3.84 4.07 7.16
CA PRO A 131 4.31 2.68 7.14
C PRO A 131 3.19 1.65 7.31
N TYR A 132 2.24 1.97 8.19
CA TYR A 132 1.20 1.06 8.64
C TYR A 132 -0.06 1.09 7.80
N THR A 133 -0.09 1.86 6.71
CA THR A 133 -1.22 1.82 5.80
C THR A 133 -1.07 0.59 4.91
N PRO A 134 -2.00 -0.38 5.03
CA PRO A 134 -1.92 -1.57 4.20
C PRO A 134 -2.20 -1.17 2.75
N LEU A 135 -1.33 -1.62 1.84
CA LEU A 135 -1.59 -1.50 0.42
C LEU A 135 -2.48 -2.67 -0.04
N PRO A 136 -3.21 -2.52 -1.15
CA PRO A 136 -3.99 -3.61 -1.72
C PRO A 136 -3.11 -4.84 -1.97
N LYS A 137 -3.61 -6.03 -1.63
CA LYS A 137 -2.87 -7.31 -1.82
C LYS A 137 -3.73 -8.47 -2.32
N ALA A 138 -5.00 -8.22 -2.62
CA ALA A 138 -6.00 -9.27 -2.84
C ALA A 138 -5.70 -10.21 -4.03
N CYS A 139 -4.92 -9.75 -5.03
CA CYS A 139 -4.55 -10.57 -6.17
C CYS A 139 -3.35 -11.51 -5.92
N LEU A 140 -2.53 -11.27 -4.89
CA LEU A 140 -1.27 -12.00 -4.71
C LEU A 140 -1.45 -13.50 -4.43
N PRO A 141 -2.44 -13.96 -3.62
CA PRO A 141 -2.68 -15.39 -3.44
C PRO A 141 -3.05 -16.08 -4.76
N MET A 142 -3.91 -15.46 -5.56
CA MET A 142 -4.30 -15.98 -6.88
C MET A 142 -3.10 -16.08 -7.83
N LEU A 143 -2.23 -15.06 -7.85
CA LEU A 143 -1.01 -15.07 -8.65
C LEU A 143 -0.05 -16.16 -8.18
N ARG A 144 0.10 -16.37 -6.86
CA ARG A 144 0.92 -17.46 -6.31
C ARG A 144 0.39 -18.82 -6.77
N ASP A 145 -0.91 -19.07 -6.63
CA ASP A 145 -1.54 -20.32 -7.03
C ASP A 145 -1.41 -20.55 -8.54
N PHE A 146 -1.53 -19.48 -9.33
CA PHE A 146 -1.33 -19.53 -10.77
C PHE A 146 0.09 -19.95 -11.15
N ILE A 147 1.12 -19.42 -10.49
CA ILE A 147 2.53 -19.81 -10.75
C ILE A 147 2.81 -21.22 -10.24
N ALA A 148 2.23 -21.63 -9.12
CA ALA A 148 2.42 -22.95 -8.53
C ALA A 148 1.87 -24.09 -9.39
N ASN A 149 0.97 -23.80 -10.35
CA ASN A 149 0.51 -24.79 -11.31
C ASN A 149 1.70 -25.40 -12.08
N PRO A 150 1.87 -26.74 -12.13
CA PRO A 150 3.02 -27.38 -12.77
C PRO A 150 3.27 -26.96 -14.23
N LYS A 151 2.20 -26.66 -14.99
CA LYS A 151 2.30 -26.19 -16.38
C LYS A 151 2.90 -24.79 -16.48
N HIS A 152 2.58 -23.92 -15.52
CA HIS A 152 3.02 -22.53 -15.51
C HIS A 152 4.37 -22.37 -14.83
N PHE A 153 4.64 -23.20 -13.81
CA PHE A 153 5.87 -23.20 -13.03
C PHE A 153 7.12 -23.34 -13.92
N ARG A 154 7.04 -24.13 -14.99
CA ARG A 154 8.13 -24.26 -15.97
C ARG A 154 8.57 -22.90 -16.56
N PHE A 155 7.65 -21.96 -16.74
CA PHE A 155 7.90 -20.66 -17.36
C PHE A 155 8.03 -19.52 -16.35
N LEU A 156 7.30 -19.61 -15.23
CA LEU A 156 7.11 -18.55 -14.26
C LEU A 156 7.69 -18.85 -12.87
N GLY A 157 8.20 -20.06 -12.62
CA GLY A 157 8.65 -20.50 -11.29
C GLY A 157 9.71 -19.59 -10.66
N HIS A 158 10.58 -18.99 -11.48
CA HIS A 158 11.57 -17.99 -11.06
C HIS A 158 10.95 -16.74 -10.40
N LEU A 159 9.69 -16.41 -10.69
CA LEU A 159 8.98 -15.25 -10.13
C LEU A 159 8.42 -15.51 -8.72
N THR A 160 8.54 -16.74 -8.19
CA THR A 160 8.07 -17.07 -6.84
C THR A 160 8.69 -16.14 -5.79
N HIS A 161 9.99 -15.85 -5.91
CA HIS A 161 10.68 -14.91 -5.03
C HIS A 161 10.18 -13.47 -5.20
N THR A 162 9.87 -13.05 -6.43
CA THR A 162 9.28 -11.74 -6.71
C THR A 162 7.93 -11.57 -6.02
N ILE A 163 7.07 -12.60 -6.01
CA ILE A 163 5.79 -12.54 -5.31
C ILE A 163 5.97 -12.37 -3.80
N VAL A 164 6.93 -13.10 -3.20
CA VAL A 164 7.24 -12.98 -1.77
C VAL A 164 7.76 -11.58 -1.44
N ASP A 165 8.62 -11.03 -2.28
CA ASP A 165 9.10 -9.65 -2.13
C ASP A 165 7.95 -8.64 -2.23
N LEU A 166 7.09 -8.76 -3.25
CA LEU A 166 5.89 -7.92 -3.41
C LEU A 166 4.95 -8.00 -2.19
N GLU A 167 4.74 -9.19 -1.63
CA GLU A 167 3.95 -9.35 -0.40
C GLU A 167 4.58 -8.63 0.79
N THR A 168 5.91 -8.67 0.90
CA THR A 168 6.65 -7.93 1.92
C THR A 168 6.47 -6.43 1.73
N TRP A 169 6.61 -5.95 0.50
CA TRP A 169 6.40 -4.55 0.13
C TRP A 169 4.97 -4.06 0.39
N LEU A 170 3.96 -4.92 0.26
CA LEU A 170 2.54 -4.58 0.41
C LEU A 170 2.06 -4.70 1.86
N SER A 171 2.77 -5.49 2.67
CA SER A 171 2.48 -5.65 4.09
C SER A 171 3.00 -4.46 4.92
N PRO A 172 2.34 -4.12 6.03
CA PRO A 172 2.92 -3.22 7.02
C PRO A 172 4.27 -3.76 7.51
N PRO A 173 5.26 -2.91 7.81
CA PRO A 173 6.48 -3.35 8.44
C PRO A 173 6.17 -3.95 9.83
N PRO A 174 6.96 -4.95 10.28
CA PRO A 174 6.80 -5.55 11.59
C PRO A 174 6.99 -4.54 12.74
#